data_AF-G0VJT5-F1
#
_entry.id   AF-G0VJT5-F1
#
_cell.length_a   1.000
_cell.length_b   1.000
_cell.length_c   1.000
_cell.angle_alpha   90.00
_cell.angle_beta   90.00
_cell.angle_gamma   90.00
#
_symmetry.space_group_name_H-M   'P 1'
#
loop_
_entity.id
_entity.type
_entity.pdbx_description
1 polymer ?
#
loop_
_entity_poly.entity_id
_entity_poly.type
_entity_poly.pdbx_seq_one_letter_code
_entity_poly.pdbx_strand_id
1 'polypeptide(L)'
;MSANQSVKEGAKQLLKVLERFPDERIKHLVSFKQLQMDRFRYLSGEKAATGTDSTATSKGPTIADIKNIINRTSGPLGLQKDLLKKMQSITPNDRFTEQSIQEQIKSLENIMSNKYKNYYEVGDKLYKPAGNPFYYQRIMDEIQGKKKENIFTAARTVLFGK
;
A
#
# COMPACT_ATOMS: atom_id res chain seq x y z
N MET A 1 -14.37 27.67 -4.41
CA MET A 1 -14.96 26.37 -4.85
C MET A 1 -15.40 25.60 -3.61
N SER A 2 -16.49 24.84 -3.66
CA SER A 2 -16.95 24.05 -2.49
C SER A 2 -15.88 23.02 -2.13
N ALA A 3 -15.56 22.87 -0.83
CA ALA A 3 -14.53 21.92 -0.37
C ALA A 3 -14.75 20.48 -0.86
N ASN A 4 -16.01 20.10 -1.09
CA ASN A 4 -16.35 18.77 -1.61
C ASN A 4 -16.00 18.62 -3.11
N GLN A 5 -15.95 19.73 -3.86
CA GLN A 5 -15.58 19.73 -5.26
C GLN A 5 -14.07 19.61 -5.45
N SER A 6 -13.27 20.31 -4.65
CA SER A 6 -11.81 20.19 -4.72
C SER A 6 -11.33 18.79 -4.34
N VAL A 7 -11.96 18.15 -3.35
CA VAL A 7 -11.72 16.74 -2.98
C VAL A 7 -12.03 15.78 -4.15
N LYS A 8 -13.14 16.00 -4.87
CA LYS A 8 -13.49 15.19 -6.06
C LYS A 8 -12.49 15.37 -7.19
N GLU A 9 -12.07 16.59 -7.46
CA GLU A 9 -11.07 16.90 -8.49
C GLU A 9 -9.71 16.30 -8.15
N GLY A 10 -9.29 16.40 -6.88
CA GLY A 10 -8.09 15.75 -6.38
C GLY A 10 -8.17 14.22 -6.50
N ALA A 11 -9.32 13.61 -6.18
CA ALA A 11 -9.52 12.18 -6.36
C ALA A 11 -9.35 11.74 -7.83
N LYS A 12 -9.85 12.53 -8.79
CA LYS A 12 -9.64 12.27 -10.23
C LYS A 12 -8.17 12.36 -10.64
N GLN A 13 -7.44 13.33 -10.11
CA GLN A 13 -5.99 13.44 -10.36
C GLN A 13 -5.25 12.22 -9.80
N LEU A 14 -5.62 11.80 -8.59
CA LEU A 14 -5.02 10.64 -7.94
C LEU A 14 -5.31 9.33 -8.69
N LEU A 15 -6.52 9.16 -9.25
CA LEU A 15 -6.84 8.05 -10.15
C LEU A 15 -5.93 8.02 -11.38
N LYS A 16 -5.68 9.16 -12.04
CA LYS A 16 -4.76 9.26 -13.18
C LYS A 16 -3.32 8.86 -12.82
N VAL A 17 -2.88 9.15 -11.60
CA VAL A 17 -1.56 8.72 -11.11
C VAL A 17 -1.54 7.21 -10.88
N LEU A 18 -2.56 6.67 -10.20
CA LEU A 18 -2.68 5.22 -9.94
C LEU A 18 -2.78 4.39 -11.21
N GLU A 19 -3.41 4.88 -12.27
CA GLU A 19 -3.48 4.19 -13.56
C GLU A 19 -2.10 3.89 -14.15
N ARG A 20 -1.14 4.80 -13.93
CA ARG A 20 0.25 4.69 -14.42
C ARG A 20 1.10 3.72 -13.59
N PHE A 21 0.64 3.30 -12.41
CA PHE A 21 1.40 2.36 -11.59
C PHE A 21 1.50 0.99 -12.28
N PRO A 22 2.66 0.32 -12.21
CA PRO A 22 2.80 -1.03 -12.71
C PRO A 22 1.94 -1.99 -11.88
N ASP A 23 1.50 -3.08 -12.52
CA ASP A 23 0.84 -4.17 -11.84
C ASP A 23 1.76 -4.84 -10.81
N GLU A 24 1.19 -5.29 -9.69
CA GLU A 24 1.96 -6.00 -8.68
C GLU A 24 2.43 -7.36 -9.19
N ARG A 25 3.68 -7.72 -8.87
CA ARG A 25 4.26 -9.04 -9.19
C ARG A 25 3.61 -10.18 -8.39
N ILE A 26 3.03 -9.86 -7.23
CA ILE A 26 2.47 -10.79 -6.26
C ILE A 26 0.99 -10.46 -6.08
N LYS A 27 0.11 -11.17 -6.81
CA LYS A 27 -1.36 -10.95 -6.82
C LYS A 27 -2.12 -12.00 -6.01
N HIS A 28 -1.61 -12.46 -4.87
CA HIS A 28 -2.16 -13.66 -4.22
C HIS A 28 -3.50 -13.43 -3.52
N LEU A 29 -3.81 -12.19 -3.11
CA LEU A 29 -5.03 -11.88 -2.35
C LEU A 29 -5.71 -10.60 -2.86
N VAL A 30 -4.99 -9.47 -2.91
CA VAL A 30 -5.54 -8.17 -3.33
C VAL A 30 -4.43 -7.35 -3.97
N SER A 31 -4.74 -6.68 -5.10
CA SER A 31 -3.87 -5.68 -5.72
C SER A 31 -4.03 -4.34 -4.98
N PHE A 32 -2.91 -3.72 -4.62
CA PHE A 32 -2.90 -2.38 -4.01
C PHE A 32 -3.48 -1.36 -4.98
N LYS A 33 -3.01 -1.36 -6.24
CA LYS A 33 -3.48 -0.49 -7.31
C LYS A 33 -4.99 -0.59 -7.45
N GLN A 34 -5.53 -1.80 -7.55
CA GLN A 34 -6.96 -2.02 -7.70
C GLN A 34 -7.76 -1.49 -6.50
N LEU A 35 -7.32 -1.81 -5.27
CA LEU A 35 -8.00 -1.38 -4.06
C LEU A 35 -8.02 0.15 -3.91
N GLN A 36 -6.92 0.82 -4.25
CA GLN A 36 -6.86 2.28 -4.23
C GLN A 36 -7.72 2.90 -5.33
N MET A 37 -7.70 2.33 -6.55
CA MET A 37 -8.56 2.81 -7.63
C MET A 37 -10.05 2.70 -7.24
N ASP A 38 -10.47 1.60 -6.65
CA ASP A 38 -11.87 1.42 -6.23
C ASP A 38 -12.25 2.39 -5.09
N ARG A 39 -11.34 2.63 -4.14
CA ARG A 39 -11.52 3.64 -3.08
C ARG A 39 -11.75 5.04 -3.65
N PHE A 40 -10.89 5.48 -4.57
CA PHE A 40 -10.93 6.85 -5.08
C PHE A 40 -11.95 7.08 -6.20
N ARG A 41 -12.37 6.02 -6.90
CA ARG A 41 -13.54 6.07 -7.80
C ARG A 41 -14.79 6.50 -7.05
N TYR A 42 -15.05 5.88 -5.89
CA TYR A 42 -16.16 6.29 -5.03
C TYR A 42 -16.08 7.77 -4.63
N LEU A 43 -14.88 8.24 -4.26
CA LEU A 43 -14.66 9.63 -3.84
C LEU A 43 -14.81 10.64 -5.00
N SER A 44 -14.36 10.27 -6.20
CA SER A 44 -14.43 11.11 -7.40
C SER A 44 -15.85 11.27 -7.96
N GLY A 45 -16.79 10.41 -7.55
CA GLY A 45 -18.14 10.32 -8.09
C GLY A 45 -18.23 9.56 -9.41
N GLU A 46 -17.13 8.95 -9.87
CA GLU A 46 -17.15 8.01 -10.99
C GLU A 46 -17.79 6.69 -10.55
N LYS A 47 -18.65 6.11 -11.40
CA LYS A 47 -19.22 4.79 -11.11
C LYS A 47 -18.06 3.79 -11.04
N ALA A 48 -17.94 3.06 -9.94
CA ALA A 48 -17.02 1.93 -9.85
C ALA A 48 -17.29 1.01 -11.04
N ALA A 49 -16.26 0.71 -11.83
CA ALA A 49 -16.39 -0.16 -12.98
C ALA A 49 -16.86 -1.54 -12.49
N THR A 50 -18.12 -1.88 -12.76
CA THR A 50 -18.63 -3.24 -12.65
C THR A 50 -17.96 -4.12 -13.70
N GLY A 51 -17.11 -5.05 -13.26
CA GLY A 51 -16.42 -6.07 -14.08
C GLY A 51 -15.03 -5.61 -14.50
N THR A 52 -13.95 -6.38 -14.32
CA THR A 52 -13.77 -7.84 -14.47
C THR A 52 -12.57 -8.29 -13.62
N ASP A 53 -12.54 -9.57 -13.25
CA ASP A 53 -11.45 -10.26 -12.54
C ASP A 53 -11.26 -9.97 -11.04
N SER A 54 -12.25 -10.40 -10.26
CA SER A 54 -12.01 -10.85 -8.89
C SER A 54 -12.47 -12.29 -8.78
N THR A 55 -11.52 -13.20 -8.96
CA THR A 55 -11.66 -14.63 -8.70
C THR A 55 -12.19 -14.83 -7.27
N ALA A 56 -13.37 -15.44 -7.20
CA ALA A 56 -13.94 -16.21 -6.09
C ALA A 56 -13.36 -15.99 -4.67
N THR A 57 -14.01 -15.16 -3.85
CA THR A 57 -14.73 -15.59 -2.63
C THR A 57 -15.35 -14.39 -1.92
N SER A 58 -16.65 -14.49 -1.61
CA SER A 58 -17.51 -13.52 -0.91
C SER A 58 -17.88 -12.22 -1.66
N LYS A 59 -18.68 -12.33 -2.73
CA LYS A 59 -19.61 -11.24 -3.09
C LYS A 59 -20.71 -11.16 -2.03
N GLY A 60 -20.38 -10.58 -0.87
CA GLY A 60 -21.40 -10.01 -0.01
C GLY A 60 -22.09 -8.84 -0.73
N PRO A 61 -23.39 -8.59 -0.50
CA PRO A 61 -24.07 -7.44 -1.08
C PRO A 61 -23.29 -6.17 -0.73
N THR A 62 -23.05 -5.30 -1.72
CA THR A 62 -22.29 -4.06 -1.49
C THR A 62 -23.07 -3.16 -0.53
N ILE A 63 -22.41 -2.21 0.12
CA ILE A 63 -23.07 -1.26 1.05
C ILE A 63 -24.22 -0.52 0.35
N ALA A 64 -24.11 -0.26 -0.96
CA ALA A 64 -25.18 0.32 -1.77
C ALA A 64 -26.36 -0.65 -1.95
N ASP A 65 -26.09 -1.94 -2.18
CA ASP A 65 -27.11 -2.98 -2.28
C ASP A 65 -27.82 -3.19 -0.93
N ILE A 66 -27.07 -3.20 0.18
CA ILE A 66 -27.63 -3.31 1.53
C ILE A 66 -28.52 -2.10 1.84
N LYS A 67 -28.11 -0.88 1.47
CA LYS A 67 -28.98 0.32 1.60
C LYS A 67 -30.27 0.19 0.79
N ASN A 68 -30.19 -0.31 -0.43
CA ASN A 68 -31.38 -0.52 -1.28
C ASN A 68 -32.28 -1.63 -0.75
N ILE A 69 -31.71 -2.71 -0.21
CA ILE A 69 -32.45 -3.79 0.43
C ILE A 69 -33.17 -3.28 1.67
N ILE A 70 -32.48 -2.52 2.55
CA ILE A 70 -33.07 -1.93 3.76
C ILE A 70 -34.18 -0.93 3.43
N ASN A 71 -34.02 -0.13 2.37
CA ASN A 71 -35.06 0.78 1.92
C ASN A 71 -36.28 0.05 1.31
N ARG A 72 -36.09 -1.16 0.78
CA ARG A 72 -37.15 -2.01 0.23
C ARG A 72 -37.82 -2.90 1.27
N THR A 73 -37.10 -3.33 2.30
CA THR A 73 -37.65 -4.13 3.39
C THR A 73 -38.10 -3.20 4.52
N SER A 74 -39.41 -2.95 4.57
CA SER A 74 -40.10 -2.17 5.61
C SER A 74 -40.06 -2.87 6.98
N GLY A 75 -38.86 -2.98 7.55
CA GLY A 75 -38.67 -3.37 8.96
C GLY A 75 -39.08 -2.24 9.91
N PRO A 76 -39.32 -2.54 11.20
CA PRO A 76 -39.73 -1.54 12.18
C PRO A 76 -38.69 -0.41 12.24
N LEU A 77 -39.15 0.83 12.02
CA LEU A 77 -38.36 2.05 11.77
C LEU A 77 -37.25 2.38 12.80
N GLY A 78 -37.23 1.71 13.96
CA GLY A 78 -36.18 1.86 14.99
C GLY A 78 -34.91 1.07 14.70
N LEU A 79 -35.03 -0.20 14.30
CA LEU A 79 -33.87 -1.09 14.06
C LEU A 79 -33.03 -0.64 12.86
N GLN A 80 -33.66 -0.02 11.86
CA GLN A 80 -32.98 0.51 10.67
C GLN A 80 -32.01 1.64 11.02
N LYS A 81 -32.40 2.55 11.92
CA LYS A 81 -31.57 3.70 12.31
C LYS A 81 -30.34 3.27 13.10
N ASP A 82 -30.50 2.32 14.02
CA ASP A 82 -29.39 1.80 14.83
C ASP A 82 -28.40 0.98 14.00
N LEU A 83 -28.90 0.15 13.06
CA LEU A 83 -28.05 -0.56 12.12
C LEU A 83 -27.32 0.39 11.16
N LEU A 84 -28.00 1.41 10.61
CA LEU A 84 -27.36 2.41 9.76
C LEU A 84 -26.27 3.16 10.53
N LYS A 85 -26.56 3.59 11.75
CA LYS A 85 -25.63 4.32 12.62
C LYS A 85 -24.43 3.46 12.99
N LYS A 86 -24.65 2.18 13.30
CA LYS A 86 -23.59 1.20 13.57
C LYS A 86 -22.72 0.97 12.32
N MET A 87 -23.33 0.81 11.14
CA MET A 87 -22.59 0.71 9.87
C MET A 87 -21.81 1.97 9.51
N GLN A 88 -22.38 3.16 9.73
CA GLN A 88 -21.70 4.43 9.56
C GLN A 88 -20.53 4.62 10.53
N SER A 89 -20.60 4.01 11.73
CA SER A 89 -19.51 4.03 12.70
C SER A 89 -18.40 3.00 12.42
N ILE A 90 -18.74 1.88 11.76
CA ILE A 90 -17.78 0.82 11.38
C ILE A 90 -17.06 1.20 10.08
N THR A 91 -17.67 2.01 9.23
CA THR A 91 -16.98 2.53 8.05
C THR A 91 -15.98 3.57 8.53
N PRO A 92 -14.67 3.40 8.33
CA PRO A 92 -13.73 4.47 8.57
C PRO A 92 -14.19 5.63 7.69
N ASN A 93 -14.70 6.69 8.33
CA ASN A 93 -14.97 7.93 7.64
C ASN A 93 -13.59 8.51 7.32
N ASP A 94 -12.98 8.04 6.24
CA ASP A 94 -11.77 8.64 5.69
C ASP A 94 -12.14 10.10 5.37
N ARG A 95 -11.79 10.99 6.31
CA ARG A 95 -12.03 12.43 6.17
C ARG A 95 -11.00 12.96 5.19
N PHE A 96 -11.22 12.72 3.91
CA PHE A 96 -10.36 13.25 2.87
C PHE A 96 -10.46 14.77 2.86
N THR A 97 -9.36 15.41 3.21
CA THR A 97 -9.14 16.83 3.00
C THR A 97 -8.38 17.01 1.69
N GLU A 98 -8.52 18.16 1.06
CA GLU A 98 -7.75 18.51 -0.14
C GLU A 98 -6.25 18.35 0.09
N GLN A 99 -5.75 18.83 1.23
CA GLN A 99 -4.34 18.68 1.63
C GLN A 99 -3.91 17.22 1.69
N SER A 100 -4.70 16.36 2.33
CA SER A 100 -4.38 14.93 2.44
C SER A 100 -4.32 14.23 1.08
N ILE A 101 -5.16 14.63 0.11
CA ILE A 101 -5.14 14.07 -1.24
C ILE A 101 -3.88 14.54 -1.97
N GLN A 102 -3.54 15.82 -1.87
CA GLN A 102 -2.33 16.36 -2.49
C GLN A 102 -1.06 15.70 -1.94
N GLU A 103 -0.99 15.45 -0.64
CA GLU A 103 0.12 14.71 -0.02
C GLU A 103 0.22 13.27 -0.54
N GLN A 104 -0.92 12.60 -0.75
CA GLN A 104 -0.95 11.27 -1.34
C GLN A 104 -0.51 11.27 -2.81
N ILE A 105 -0.93 12.26 -3.61
CA ILE A 105 -0.44 12.41 -4.99
C ILE A 105 1.09 12.55 -4.98
N LYS A 106 1.62 13.47 -4.15
CA LYS A 106 3.05 13.71 -4.02
C LYS A 106 3.81 12.45 -3.59
N SER A 107 3.26 11.66 -2.67
CA SER A 107 3.90 10.43 -2.21
C SER A 107 3.93 9.36 -3.30
N LEU A 108 2.83 9.18 -4.04
CA LEU A 108 2.76 8.26 -5.17
C LEU A 108 3.74 8.66 -6.30
N GLU A 109 3.84 9.94 -6.62
CA GLU A 109 4.80 10.44 -7.60
C GLU A 109 6.25 10.22 -7.16
N ASN A 110 6.55 10.42 -5.87
CA ASN A 110 7.89 10.14 -5.32
C ASN A 110 8.24 8.65 -5.41
N ILE A 111 7.27 7.75 -5.18
CA ILE A 111 7.46 6.30 -5.31
C ILE A 111 7.70 5.95 -6.78
N MET A 112 6.86 6.44 -7.69
CA MET A 112 6.96 6.16 -9.13
C MET A 112 8.28 6.68 -9.73
N SER A 113 8.72 7.86 -9.32
CA SER A 113 10.01 8.44 -9.74
C SER A 113 11.21 7.82 -9.05
N ASN A 114 11.01 6.89 -8.10
CA ASN A 114 12.08 6.31 -7.28
C ASN A 114 12.96 7.39 -6.62
N LYS A 115 12.37 8.54 -6.23
CA LYS A 115 13.09 9.75 -5.82
C LYS A 115 14.15 9.49 -4.75
N TYR A 116 13.87 8.59 -3.81
CA TYR A 116 14.74 8.30 -2.67
C TYR A 116 15.61 7.06 -2.85
N LYS A 117 15.60 6.41 -4.02
CA LYS A 117 16.33 5.16 -4.26
C LYS A 117 17.81 5.25 -3.90
N ASN A 118 18.44 6.39 -4.21
CA ASN A 118 19.85 6.62 -3.95
C ASN A 118 20.09 7.58 -2.77
N TYR A 119 19.03 8.03 -2.08
CA TYR A 119 19.17 8.97 -0.98
C TYR A 119 19.77 8.30 0.27
N TYR A 120 19.50 7.01 0.42
CA TYR A 120 20.12 6.13 1.41
C TYR A 120 20.78 4.97 0.68
N GLU A 121 21.75 5.28 -0.19
CA GLU A 121 22.60 4.21 -0.71
C GLU A 121 23.15 3.42 0.47
N VAL A 122 22.86 2.11 0.47
CA VAL A 122 23.52 1.09 1.28
C VAL A 122 24.98 1.12 0.87
N GLY A 123 25.71 2.15 1.31
CA GLY A 123 27.10 2.35 0.96
C GLY A 123 27.99 1.40 1.75
N ASP A 124 29.30 1.57 1.58
CA ASP A 124 30.30 0.78 2.30
C ASP A 124 30.08 0.73 3.82
N LYS A 125 29.39 1.71 4.43
CA LYS A 125 29.09 1.69 5.86
C LYS A 125 28.23 0.49 6.31
N LEU A 126 27.33 -0.01 5.45
CA LEU A 126 26.51 -1.20 5.72
C LEU A 126 27.20 -2.50 5.30
N TYR A 127 27.96 -2.47 4.21
CA TYR A 127 28.68 -3.65 3.72
C TYR A 127 30.02 -3.91 4.45
N LYS A 128 30.62 -2.86 5.02
CA LYS A 128 31.92 -2.84 5.71
C LYS A 128 31.82 -1.96 6.95
N PRO A 129 31.07 -2.38 7.98
CA PRO A 129 30.97 -1.61 9.21
C PRO A 129 32.35 -1.44 9.85
N ALA A 130 32.62 -0.25 10.39
CA ALA A 130 33.95 0.14 10.90
C ALA A 130 34.49 -0.79 12.00
N GLY A 131 33.61 -1.50 12.73
CA GLY A 131 34.01 -2.41 13.80
C GLY A 131 34.68 -3.70 13.31
N ASN A 132 34.26 -4.26 12.16
CA ASN A 132 34.87 -5.47 11.60
C ASN A 132 34.57 -5.58 10.09
N PRO A 133 35.25 -4.81 9.23
CA PRO A 133 35.00 -4.82 7.79
C PRO A 133 35.42 -6.14 7.12
N PHE A 134 36.39 -6.86 7.70
CA PHE A 134 36.91 -8.12 7.16
C PHE A 134 35.91 -9.28 7.30
N TYR A 135 35.14 -9.31 8.39
CA TYR A 135 34.15 -10.35 8.62
C TYR A 135 33.03 -10.37 7.56
N TYR A 136 32.52 -9.21 7.17
CA TYR A 136 31.46 -9.13 6.16
C TYR A 136 31.98 -9.41 4.75
N GLN A 137 33.20 -8.97 4.43
CA GLN A 137 33.86 -9.34 3.18
C GLN A 137 34.04 -10.86 3.08
N ARG A 138 34.41 -11.54 4.18
CA ARG A 138 34.47 -13.01 4.24
C ARG A 138 33.12 -13.65 3.95
N ILE A 139 32.04 -13.21 4.60
CA ILE A 139 30.69 -13.74 4.35
C ILE A 139 30.32 -13.57 2.86
N MET A 140 30.59 -12.40 2.29
CA MET A 140 30.30 -12.14 0.89
C MET A 140 31.15 -13.00 -0.05
N ASP A 141 32.43 -13.21 0.24
CA ASP A 141 33.33 -14.06 -0.53
C ASP A 141 32.92 -15.55 -0.44
N GLU A 142 32.42 -16.00 0.71
CA GLU A 142 31.86 -17.35 0.90
C GLU A 142 30.55 -17.54 0.09
N ILE A 143 29.62 -16.58 0.15
CA ILE A 143 28.36 -16.60 -0.63
C ILE A 143 28.64 -16.59 -2.14
N GLN A 144 29.63 -15.80 -2.57
CA GLN A 144 30.05 -15.71 -3.97
C GLN A 144 30.94 -16.88 -4.42
N GLY A 145 31.32 -17.78 -3.51
CA GLY A 145 32.15 -18.96 -3.80
C GLY A 145 33.63 -18.67 -4.07
N LYS A 146 34.13 -17.48 -3.72
CA LYS A 146 35.50 -17.03 -4.02
C LYS A 146 36.55 -17.60 -3.07
N LYS A 147 36.24 -17.73 -1.77
CA LYS A 147 37.14 -18.30 -0.75
C LYS A 147 36.32 -19.00 0.33
N LYS A 148 36.76 -20.19 0.73
CA LYS A 148 36.28 -20.89 1.93
C LYS A 148 37.44 -20.98 2.91
N GLU A 149 37.31 -20.40 4.10
CA GLU A 149 38.30 -20.55 5.17
C GLU A 149 37.99 -21.75 6.06
N ASN A 150 39.00 -22.26 6.75
CA ASN A 150 38.81 -23.28 7.78
C ASN A 150 38.06 -22.70 9.00
N ILE A 151 37.24 -23.53 9.64
CA ILE A 151 36.36 -23.15 10.78
C ILE A 151 37.14 -22.44 11.90
N PHE A 152 38.38 -22.85 12.14
CA PHE A 152 39.26 -22.25 13.14
C PHE A 152 39.69 -20.81 12.80
N THR A 153 40.00 -20.56 11.53
CA THR A 153 40.34 -19.22 11.03
C THR A 153 39.13 -18.30 11.10
N ALA A 154 37.95 -18.80 10.71
CA ALA A 154 36.69 -18.06 10.80
C ALA A 154 36.35 -17.63 12.23
N ALA A 155 36.58 -18.49 13.23
CA ALA A 155 36.36 -18.16 14.64
C ALA A 155 37.29 -17.06 15.14
N ARG A 156 38.56 -17.07 14.71
CA ARG A 156 39.54 -16.01 15.05
C ARG A 156 39.16 -14.67 14.44
N THR A 157 38.73 -14.66 13.18
CA THR A 157 38.30 -13.45 12.46
C THR A 157 37.07 -12.79 13.11
N VAL A 158 36.16 -13.58 13.70
CA VAL A 158 35.00 -13.06 14.43
C VAL A 158 35.40 -12.38 15.74
N LEU A 159 36.30 -13.00 16.50
CA LEU A 159 36.69 -12.52 17.83
C LEU A 159 37.70 -11.36 17.79
N PHE A 160 38.57 -11.34 16.79
CA PHE A 160 39.70 -10.39 16.74
C PHE A 160 39.70 -9.46 15.52
N GLY A 161 38.79 -9.67 14.55
CA GLY A 161 38.72 -8.86 13.33
C GLY A 161 39.93 -9.01 12.39
N LYS A 162 40.77 -10.03 12.60
CA LYS A 162 41.98 -10.36 11.83
C LYS A 162 42.17 -11.87 11.73
#